data_AF-A0A4Y9RMP3-F1
#
_entry.id   AF-A0A4Y9RMP3-F1
#
_cell.length_a   1.000
_cell.length_b   1.000
_cell.length_c   1.000
_cell.angle_alpha   90.00
_cell.angle_beta   90.00
_cell.angle_gamma   90.00
#
_symmetry.space_group_name_H-M   'P 1'
#
loop_
_entity.id
_entity.type
_entity.pdbx_description
1 polymer ?
#
loop_
_entity_poly.entity_id
_entity_poly.type
_entity_poly.pdbx_seq_one_letter_code
_entity_poly.pdbx_strand_id
1 'polypeptide(L)' 'MRKDKQPQSKKQSPADGFINVAVTKATRDGLHELKLAMNVAGQAEVIEKLVAIGVAITHAARD' A
#
# COMPACT_ATOMS: atom_id res chain seq x y z
N MET A 1 25.82 -10.07 -25.19
CA MET A 1 24.49 -10.40 -24.61
C MET A 1 24.34 -9.65 -23.29
N ARG A 2 23.43 -8.68 -23.21
CA ARG A 2 23.17 -7.91 -21.98
C ARG A 2 22.26 -8.78 -21.09
N LYS A 3 22.71 -9.10 -19.87
CA LYS A 3 21.88 -9.77 -18.86
C LYS A 3 20.94 -8.73 -18.28
N ASP A 4 19.68 -8.76 -18.70
CA ASP A 4 18.64 -7.93 -18.13
C ASP A 4 18.45 -8.29 -16.65
N LYS A 5 18.73 -7.32 -15.77
CA LYS A 5 18.51 -7.45 -14.32
C LYS A 5 17.01 -7.51 -14.09
N GLN A 6 16.49 -8.69 -13.75
CA GLN A 6 15.12 -8.84 -13.26
C GLN A 6 14.90 -7.90 -12.05
N PRO A 7 13.81 -7.13 -12.01
CA PRO A 7 13.52 -6.26 -10.89
C PRO A 7 13.39 -7.10 -9.62
N GLN A 8 14.18 -6.77 -8.59
CA GLN A 8 14.11 -7.41 -7.28
C GLN A 8 12.67 -7.39 -6.78
N SER A 9 12.04 -8.56 -6.75
CA SER A 9 10.78 -8.77 -6.05
C SER A 9 11.00 -8.40 -4.57
N LYS A 10 10.44 -7.26 -4.14
CA LYS A 10 10.35 -6.92 -2.72
C LYS A 10 9.60 -8.07 -2.06
N LYS A 11 10.26 -8.78 -1.13
CA LYS A 11 9.62 -9.82 -0.33
C LYS A 11 8.44 -9.20 0.40
N GLN A 12 7.23 -9.50 -0.07
CA GLN A 12 6.00 -9.16 0.62
C GLN A 12 5.92 -10.03 1.87
N SER A 13 5.72 -9.42 3.03
CA SER A 13 5.36 -10.15 4.24
C SER A 13 4.07 -10.93 3.97
N PRO A 14 3.92 -12.15 4.52
CA PRO A 14 2.68 -12.90 4.40
C PRO A 14 1.54 -12.09 5.03
N ALA A 15 0.39 -12.04 4.35
CA ALA A 15 -0.80 -11.40 4.88
C ALA A 15 -1.36 -12.21 6.07
N ASP A 16 -1.71 -11.51 7.15
CA ASP A 16 -2.26 -12.10 8.39
C ASP A 16 -3.81 -12.16 8.40
N GLY A 17 -4.45 -11.68 7.34
CA GLY A 17 -5.91 -11.67 7.21
C GLY A 17 -6.40 -10.73 6.12
N PHE A 18 -7.74 -10.59 6.02
CA PHE A 18 -8.40 -9.73 5.05
C PHE A 18 -9.40 -8.79 5.74
N ILE A 19 -9.50 -7.57 5.21
CA ILE A 19 -10.51 -6.59 5.61
C ILE A 19 -11.58 -6.54 4.52
N ASN A 20 -12.77 -7.10 4.81
CA ASN A 20 -13.92 -7.04 3.90
C ASN A 20 -14.75 -5.79 4.20
N VAL A 21 -14.36 -4.65 3.64
CA VAL A 21 -15.03 -3.37 3.85
C VAL A 21 -15.64 -2.87 2.55
N ALA A 22 -16.94 -2.59 2.59
CA ALA A 22 -17.63 -1.92 1.50
C ALA A 22 -17.15 -0.47 1.40
N VAL A 23 -16.74 -0.05 0.20
CA VAL A 23 -16.27 1.31 -0.08
C VAL A 23 -16.98 1.90 -1.30
N THR A 24 -17.00 3.23 -1.38
CA THR A 24 -17.56 3.92 -2.55
C THR A 24 -16.71 3.71 -3.80
N LYS A 25 -17.30 3.98 -4.98
CA LYS A 25 -16.54 4.00 -6.24
C LYS A 25 -15.38 5.01 -6.19
N ALA A 26 -15.63 6.21 -5.67
CA ALA A 26 -14.61 7.26 -5.55
C ALA A 26 -13.41 6.78 -4.71
N THR A 27 -13.67 6.11 -3.58
CA THR A 27 -12.60 5.53 -2.74
C THR A 27 -11.81 4.47 -3.48
N ARG A 28 -12.48 3.58 -4.22
CA ARG A 28 -11.80 2.52 -5.00
C ARG A 28 -10.93 3.10 -6.12
N ASP A 29 -11.42 4.12 -6.82
CA ASP A 29 -10.69 4.80 -7.89
C ASP A 29 -9.46 5.53 -7.31
N GLY A 30 -9.62 6.22 -6.18
CA GLY A 30 -8.51 6.84 -5.45
C GLY A 30 -7.45 5.81 -4.98
N LEU A 31 -7.86 4.64 -4.50
CA LEU A 31 -6.91 3.56 -4.16
C LEU A 31 -6.14 3.06 -5.38
N HIS A 32 -6.78 3.01 -6.56
CA HIS A 32 -6.10 2.66 -7.79
C HIS A 32 -5.06 3.72 -8.19
N GLU A 33 -5.42 4.99 -8.12
CA GLU A 33 -4.51 6.11 -8.40
C GLU A 33 -3.30 6.10 -7.48
N LEU A 34 -3.52 5.96 -6.17
CA LEU A 34 -2.46 5.89 -5.17
C LEU A 34 -1.53 4.69 -5.39
N LYS A 35 -2.07 3.53 -5.78
CA LYS A 35 -1.25 2.36 -6.12
C LYS A 35 -0.23 2.69 -7.21
N LEU A 36 -0.67 3.40 -8.25
CA LEU A 36 0.19 3.82 -9.36
C LEU A 36 1.21 4.87 -8.90
N ALA A 37 0.74 5.91 -8.18
CA ALA A 37 1.60 7.00 -7.71
C ALA A 37 2.70 6.51 -6.75
N MET A 38 2.38 5.54 -5.89
CA MET A 38 3.32 4.97 -4.92
C MET A 38 4.20 3.85 -5.52
N ASN A 39 3.92 3.43 -6.76
CA ASN A 39 4.58 2.31 -7.44
C ASN A 39 4.66 1.04 -6.57
N VAL A 40 3.50 0.66 -6.02
CA VAL A 40 3.35 -0.52 -5.16
C VAL A 40 2.59 -1.64 -5.86
N ALA A 41 2.76 -2.86 -5.38
CA ALA A 41 2.26 -4.04 -6.07
C ALA A 41 0.72 -4.17 -6.03
N GLY A 42 0.08 -3.63 -4.98
CA GLY A 42 -1.35 -3.80 -4.78
C GLY A 42 -1.98 -2.72 -3.90
N GLN A 43 -3.32 -2.65 -3.95
CA GLN A 43 -4.10 -1.73 -3.11
C GLN A 43 -3.95 -2.02 -1.61
N ALA A 44 -3.73 -3.29 -1.23
CA ALA A 44 -3.43 -3.64 0.16
C ALA A 44 -2.16 -2.94 0.67
N GLU A 45 -1.09 -2.93 -0.14
CA GLU A 45 0.16 -2.25 0.22
C GLU A 45 -0.02 -0.72 0.32
N VAL A 46 -0.91 -0.13 -0.47
CA VAL A 46 -1.32 1.29 -0.30
C VAL A 46 -1.94 1.49 1.09
N ILE A 47 -2.91 0.66 1.46
CA ILE A 47 -3.59 0.76 2.75
C ILE A 47 -2.59 0.60 3.91
N GLU A 48 -1.72 -0.41 3.86
CA GLU A 48 -0.71 -0.64 4.91
C GLU A 48 0.19 0.60 5.13
N LYS A 49 0.66 1.21 4.03
CA LYS A 49 1.49 2.41 4.10
C LYS A 49 0.72 3.61 4.67
N LEU A 50 -0.52 3.82 4.25
CA LEU A 50 -1.35 4.91 4.75
C LEU A 50 -1.70 4.73 6.23
N VAL A 51 -1.98 3.51 6.68
CA VAL A 51 -2.20 3.20 8.10
C VAL A 51 -0.95 3.50 8.92
N ALA A 52 0.23 3.06 8.46
CA ALA A 52 1.48 3.34 9.14
C ALA A 52 1.74 4.85 9.30
N ILE A 53 1.49 5.64 8.24
CA ILE A 53 1.59 7.11 8.28
C ILE A 53 0.58 7.70 9.28
N GLY A 54 -0.68 7.29 9.21
CA GLY A 54 -1.74 7.80 10.10
C GLY A 54 -1.47 7.50 11.58
N VAL A 55 -0.96 6.31 11.88
CA VAL A 55 -0.54 5.93 13.24
C VAL A 55 0.64 6.78 13.71
N ALA A 56 1.66 6.96 12.87
CA ALA A 56 2.82 7.79 13.20
C ALA A 56 2.41 9.24 13.51
N ILE A 57 1.53 9.83 12.69
CA ILE A 57 1.01 11.18 12.93
C ILE A 57 0.20 11.23 14.23
N THR A 58 -0.63 10.21 14.51
CA THR A 58 -1.44 10.15 15.72
C THR A 58 -0.60 10.09 16.99
N HIS A 59 0.51 9.34 16.97
CA HIS A 59 1.46 9.32 18.09
C HIS A 59 2.16 10.67 18.24
N ALA A 60 2.69 11.23 17.14
CA ALA A 60 3.40 12.51 17.17
C ALA A 60 2.52 13.69 17.61
N ALA A 61 1.19 13.62 17.44
CA ALA A 61 0.27 14.67 17.86
C ALA A 61 -0.23 14.53 19.31
N ARG A 62 0.05 13.39 19.97
CA ARG A 62 -0.35 13.12 21.37
C ARG A 62 0.77 13.34 22.38
N ASP A 63 2.01 13.37 21.90
CA ASP A 63 3.21 13.77 22.65
C ASP A 63 3.35 15.30 22.69
#